data_AF-A0AAQ2UBG8-F1
#
_entry.id   AF-A0AAQ2UBG8-F1
#
_cell.length_a   1.000
_cell.length_b   1.000
_cell.length_c   1.000
_cell.angle_alpha   90.00
_cell.angle_beta   90.00
_cell.angle_gamma   90.00
#
_symmetry.space_group_name_H-M   'P 1'
#
loop_
_entity.id
_entity.type
_entity.pdbx_description
1 polymer ?
#
loop_
_entity_poly.entity_id
_entity_poly.type
_entity_poly.pdbx_seq_one_letter_code
_entity_poly.pdbx_strand_id
1 'polypeptide(L)'
;MELRESILEGTLKAFNQKGLKFTMDDLAGILGMSKKTIYTVFRDKESLFLAMVDYLFDSIKESERQVLENEKLSTLEKIRAVLGVLPESYREVDFRQLYLLREKYPNIYKHVEERLETGWETTISLLEQGMKEGVIRPVKIPIVKMMLEAALEQFFQRDILISNGISYQDGLDEVVTILVQGIVAEGK
;
A
#
# COMPACT_ATOMS: atom_id res chain seq x y z
N MET A 1 13.21 13.46 -12.78
CA MET A 1 13.10 12.76 -11.50
C MET A 1 13.74 13.66 -10.46
N GLU A 2 12.95 14.14 -9.50
CA GLU A 2 13.47 15.07 -8.49
C GLU A 2 14.44 14.34 -7.56
N LEU A 3 15.44 15.06 -7.02
CA LEU A 3 16.44 14.47 -6.10
C LEU A 3 15.77 13.73 -4.93
N ARG A 4 14.65 14.27 -4.44
CA ARG A 4 13.85 13.66 -3.37
C ARG A 4 13.31 12.29 -3.76
N GLU A 5 12.68 12.16 -4.93
CA GLU A 5 12.14 10.89 -5.43
C GLU A 5 13.25 9.86 -5.63
N SER A 6 14.38 10.26 -6.22
CA SER A 6 15.51 9.36 -6.42
C SER A 6 16.02 8.79 -5.09
N ILE A 7 16.10 9.62 -4.04
CA ILE A 7 16.48 9.16 -2.71
C ILE A 7 15.44 8.17 -2.14
N LEU A 8 14.15 8.41 -2.33
CA LEU A 8 13.07 7.53 -1.84
C LEU A 8 13.08 6.18 -2.56
N GLU A 9 13.25 6.15 -3.87
CA GLU A 9 13.42 4.91 -4.65
C GLU A 9 14.68 4.14 -4.23
N GLY A 10 15.79 4.84 -4.01
CA GLY A 10 17.01 4.22 -3.48
C GLY A 10 16.82 3.65 -2.08
N THR A 11 15.99 4.30 -1.26
CA THR A 11 15.65 3.85 0.09
C THR A 11 14.84 2.57 0.04
N LEU A 12 13.88 2.48 -0.89
CA LEU A 12 13.11 1.27 -1.12
C LEU A 12 14.02 0.09 -1.49
N LYS A 13 14.98 0.31 -2.41
CA LYS A 13 15.98 -0.70 -2.78
C LYS A 13 16.86 -1.12 -1.60
N ALA A 14 17.34 -0.16 -0.81
CA ALA A 14 18.14 -0.43 0.38
C ALA A 14 17.35 -1.25 1.42
N PHE A 15 16.07 -0.91 1.61
CA PHE A 15 15.16 -1.62 2.48
C PHE A 15 14.87 -3.04 1.99
N ASN A 16 14.63 -3.25 0.70
CA ASN A 16 14.38 -4.59 0.16
C ASN A 16 15.61 -5.51 0.31
N GLN A 17 16.82 -4.96 0.21
CA GLN A 17 18.06 -5.73 0.34
C GLN A 17 18.46 -6.04 1.78
N LYS A 18 18.32 -5.07 2.70
CA LYS A 18 18.87 -5.16 4.06
C LYS A 18 17.85 -4.97 5.17
N GLY A 19 16.59 -4.72 4.82
CA GLY A 19 15.55 -4.47 5.79
C GLY A 19 15.79 -3.24 6.64
N LEU A 20 15.29 -3.29 7.87
CA LEU A 20 15.54 -2.26 8.89
C LEU A 20 17.02 -2.08 9.26
N LYS A 21 17.90 -2.98 8.82
CA LYS A 21 19.34 -2.91 9.08
C LYS A 21 20.11 -2.05 8.07
N PHE A 22 19.49 -1.59 6.98
CA PHE A 22 20.20 -0.70 6.04
C PHE A 22 20.72 0.55 6.74
N THR A 23 21.81 1.12 6.24
CA THR A 23 22.44 2.34 6.76
C THR A 23 22.39 3.45 5.72
N MET A 24 22.64 4.69 6.16
CA MET A 24 22.76 5.81 5.21
C MET A 24 23.97 5.64 4.28
N ASP A 25 24.98 4.86 4.68
CA ASP A 25 26.11 4.48 3.82
C ASP A 25 25.67 3.51 2.71
N ASP A 26 24.80 2.54 3.03
CA ASP A 26 24.22 1.64 2.02
C ASP A 26 23.44 2.42 0.97
N LEU A 27 22.60 3.37 1.42
CA LEU A 27 21.81 4.23 0.55
C LEU A 27 22.70 5.12 -0.33
N ALA A 28 23.71 5.75 0.25
CA ALA A 28 24.70 6.54 -0.49
C ALA A 28 25.41 5.71 -1.57
N GLY A 29 25.77 4.46 -1.25
CA GLY A 29 26.35 3.51 -2.19
C GLY A 29 25.40 3.15 -3.34
N ILE A 30 24.14 2.84 -3.05
CA ILE A 30 23.10 2.53 -4.05
C ILE A 30 22.87 3.70 -5.01
N LEU A 31 22.86 4.92 -4.46
CA LEU A 31 22.57 6.14 -5.22
C LEU A 31 23.80 6.75 -5.91
N GLY A 32 25.00 6.24 -5.64
CA GLY A 32 26.25 6.81 -6.15
C GLY A 32 26.48 8.26 -5.70
N MET A 33 25.99 8.64 -4.51
CA MET A 33 26.08 10.01 -3.99
C MET A 33 26.61 10.04 -2.56
N SER A 34 27.02 11.22 -2.09
CA SER A 34 27.50 11.37 -0.71
C SER A 34 26.35 11.33 0.31
N LYS A 35 26.61 10.82 1.52
CA LYS A 35 25.67 10.97 2.65
C LYS A 35 25.25 12.42 2.87
N LYS A 36 26.19 13.36 2.71
CA LYS A 36 25.92 14.80 2.85
C LYS A 36 24.81 15.26 1.90
N THR A 37 24.79 14.75 0.66
CA THR A 37 23.74 15.02 -0.33
C THR A 37 22.38 14.49 0.10
N ILE A 38 22.34 13.30 0.70
CA ILE A 38 21.08 12.74 1.21
C ILE A 38 20.58 13.58 2.40
N TYR A 39 21.49 13.98 3.29
CA TYR A 39 21.17 14.78 4.46
C TYR A 39 20.72 16.22 4.14
N THR A 40 20.97 16.74 2.93
CA THR A 40 20.35 18.01 2.50
C THR A 40 18.85 17.91 2.25
N VAL A 41 18.34 16.68 2.04
CA VAL A 41 16.92 16.42 1.78
C VAL A 41 16.23 15.82 3.01
N PHE A 42 16.88 14.85 3.68
CA PHE A 42 16.33 14.16 4.85
C PHE A 42 17.27 14.26 6.03
N ARG A 43 16.81 14.85 7.15
CA ARG A 43 17.64 15.11 8.32
C ARG A 43 18.18 13.85 8.99
N ASP A 44 17.44 12.76 8.93
CA ASP A 44 17.74 11.50 9.62
C ASP A 44 17.05 10.31 8.92
N LYS A 45 17.37 9.09 9.35
CA LYS A 45 16.80 7.87 8.77
C LYS A 45 15.30 7.76 9.02
N GLU A 46 14.80 8.28 10.14
CA GLU A 46 13.38 8.18 10.50
C GLU A 46 12.50 9.05 9.60
N SER A 47 12.87 10.32 9.38
CA SER A 47 12.22 11.24 8.44
C SER A 47 12.26 10.72 7.00
N LEU A 48 13.37 10.09 6.61
CA LEU A 48 13.47 9.39 5.33
C LEU A 48 12.46 8.23 5.22
N PHE A 49 12.35 7.40 6.24
CA PHE A 49 11.38 6.31 6.26
C PHE A 49 9.93 6.79 6.24
N LEU A 50 9.58 7.80 7.05
CA LEU A 50 8.24 8.38 7.04
C LEU A 50 7.88 8.90 5.64
N ALA A 51 8.79 9.63 5.01
CA ALA A 51 8.60 10.11 3.65
C ALA A 51 8.53 8.99 2.61
N MET A 52 9.23 7.87 2.83
CA MET A 52 9.11 6.68 2.00
C MET A 52 7.73 6.05 2.13
N VAL A 53 7.17 5.95 3.35
CA VAL A 53 5.79 5.50 3.56
C VAL A 53 4.81 6.41 2.83
N ASP A 54 4.94 7.73 2.95
CA ASP A 54 4.08 8.67 2.22
C ASP A 54 4.16 8.46 0.71
N TYR A 55 5.38 8.45 0.17
CA TYR A 55 5.64 8.26 -1.25
C TYR A 55 5.07 6.96 -1.80
N LEU A 56 5.18 5.90 -1.01
CA LEU A 56 4.50 4.65 -1.26
C LEU A 56 2.98 4.95 -1.36
N PHE A 57 2.29 5.27 -0.26
CA PHE A 57 0.82 5.40 -0.31
C PHE A 57 0.30 6.40 -1.35
N ASP A 58 1.04 7.47 -1.65
CA ASP A 58 0.71 8.41 -2.73
C ASP A 58 0.77 7.74 -4.12
N SER A 59 1.71 6.82 -4.34
CA SER A 59 1.80 6.01 -5.57
C SER A 59 0.61 5.04 -5.71
N ILE A 60 0.10 4.50 -4.60
CA ILE A 60 -1.15 3.72 -4.58
C ILE A 60 -2.31 4.61 -5.02
N LYS A 61 -2.45 5.81 -4.42
CA LYS A 61 -3.53 6.75 -4.78
C LYS A 61 -3.48 7.22 -6.23
N GLU A 62 -2.28 7.43 -6.77
CA GLU A 62 -2.12 7.73 -8.18
C GLU A 62 -2.55 6.55 -9.07
N SER A 63 -2.26 5.32 -8.66
CA SER A 63 -2.70 4.11 -9.37
C SER A 63 -4.23 3.92 -9.28
N GLU A 64 -4.85 4.19 -8.12
CA GLU A 64 -6.31 4.22 -7.96
C GLU A 64 -6.94 5.23 -8.93
N ARG A 65 -6.37 6.44 -9.01
CA ARG A 65 -6.85 7.50 -9.91
C ARG A 65 -6.83 7.06 -11.37
N GLN A 66 -5.76 6.41 -11.82
CA GLN A 66 -5.64 5.89 -13.18
C GLN A 66 -6.69 4.81 -13.49
N VAL A 67 -7.01 3.94 -12.53
CA VAL A 67 -8.10 2.96 -12.66
C VAL A 67 -9.45 3.64 -12.80
N LEU A 68 -9.71 4.68 -11.99
CA LEU A 68 -10.97 5.41 -12.01
C LEU A 68 -11.20 6.20 -13.29
N GLU A 69 -10.13 6.79 -13.84
CA GLU A 69 -10.14 7.52 -15.11
C GLU A 69 -10.24 6.59 -16.33
N ASN A 70 -10.05 5.29 -16.17
CA ASN A 70 -10.14 4.32 -17.26
C ASN A 70 -11.60 4.07 -17.67
N GLU A 71 -12.03 4.69 -18.76
CA GLU A 71 -13.40 4.57 -19.31
C GLU A 71 -13.73 3.17 -19.86
N LYS A 72 -12.73 2.30 -20.07
CA LYS A 72 -12.95 0.94 -20.60
C LYS A 72 -13.40 -0.04 -19.52
N LEU A 73 -13.25 0.32 -18.25
CA LEU A 73 -13.62 -0.54 -17.12
C LEU A 73 -15.05 -0.23 -16.67
N SER A 74 -15.84 -1.27 -16.47
CA SER A 74 -17.10 -1.19 -15.73
C SER A 74 -16.86 -0.80 -14.28
N THR A 75 -17.90 -0.31 -13.60
CA THR A 75 -17.83 0.05 -12.17
C THR A 75 -17.37 -1.13 -11.31
N LEU A 76 -17.82 -2.35 -11.60
CA LEU A 76 -17.39 -3.55 -10.87
C LEU A 76 -15.90 -3.85 -11.10
N GLU A 77 -15.41 -3.73 -12.33
CA GLU A 77 -13.98 -3.91 -12.64
C GLU A 77 -13.13 -2.84 -11.95
N LYS A 78 -13.60 -1.58 -11.92
CA LYS A 78 -12.94 -0.50 -11.17
C LYS A 78 -12.89 -0.80 -9.68
N ILE A 79 -13.98 -1.30 -9.08
CA ILE A 79 -14.01 -1.66 -7.65
C ILE A 79 -12.95 -2.73 -7.35
N ARG A 80 -12.91 -3.81 -8.15
CA ARG A 80 -11.92 -4.86 -7.97
C ARG A 80 -10.49 -4.33 -8.13
N ALA A 81 -10.25 -3.51 -9.16
CA ALA A 81 -8.92 -2.96 -9.43
C ALA A 81 -8.47 -1.96 -8.37
N VAL A 82 -9.35 -1.07 -7.87
CA VAL A 82 -9.01 -0.11 -6.79
C VAL A 82 -8.71 -0.83 -5.47
N LEU A 83 -9.52 -1.82 -5.08
CA LEU A 83 -9.31 -2.53 -3.81
C LEU A 83 -8.03 -3.38 -3.79
N GLY A 84 -7.57 -3.82 -4.97
CA GLY A 84 -6.34 -4.63 -5.13
C GLY A 84 -5.18 -3.88 -5.77
N VAL A 85 -5.23 -2.55 -5.85
CA VAL A 85 -4.19 -1.81 -6.57
C VAL A 85 -2.87 -1.89 -5.81
N LEU A 86 -1.83 -2.34 -6.51
CA LEU A 86 -0.48 -2.41 -5.98
C LEU A 86 0.49 -1.91 -7.07
N PRO A 87 1.17 -0.78 -6.87
CA PRO A 87 2.13 -0.27 -7.86
C PRO A 87 3.24 -1.29 -8.14
N GLU A 88 3.75 -1.36 -9.36
CA GLU A 88 4.78 -2.34 -9.73
C GLU A 88 6.03 -2.27 -8.83
N SER A 89 6.40 -1.05 -8.41
CA SER A 89 7.52 -0.78 -7.49
C SER A 89 7.38 -1.47 -6.13
N TYR A 90 6.20 -1.98 -5.80
CA TYR A 90 5.90 -2.66 -4.54
C TYR A 90 6.05 -4.16 -4.62
N ARG A 91 6.02 -4.77 -5.81
CA ARG A 91 6.10 -6.22 -5.94
C ARG A 91 7.37 -6.80 -5.34
N GLU A 92 8.45 -6.02 -5.37
CA GLU A 92 9.74 -6.40 -4.78
C GLU A 92 9.87 -6.04 -3.30
N VAL A 93 8.89 -5.32 -2.74
CA VAL A 93 8.94 -4.90 -1.34
C VAL A 93 8.60 -6.07 -0.43
N ASP A 94 9.54 -6.39 0.43
CA ASP A 94 9.32 -7.41 1.45
C ASP A 94 8.49 -6.83 2.61
N PHE A 95 7.17 -6.77 2.41
CA PHE A 95 6.21 -6.27 3.40
C PHE A 95 6.24 -7.02 4.73
N ARG A 96 6.79 -8.24 4.76
CA ARG A 96 7.02 -9.00 6.00
C ARG A 96 7.95 -8.25 6.94
N GLN A 97 8.82 -7.40 6.41
CA GLN A 97 9.73 -6.58 7.20
C GLN A 97 9.06 -5.33 7.78
N LEU A 98 7.87 -4.96 7.32
CA LEU A 98 7.07 -3.92 7.99
C LEU A 98 6.58 -4.37 9.36
N TYR A 99 6.36 -5.68 9.59
CA TYR A 99 6.05 -6.21 10.93
C TYR A 99 7.13 -5.81 11.96
N LEU A 100 8.40 -5.86 11.55
CA LEU A 100 9.53 -5.50 12.40
C LEU A 100 9.55 -3.99 12.74
N LEU A 101 8.85 -3.13 11.99
CA LEU A 101 8.74 -1.71 12.31
C LEU A 101 8.00 -1.49 13.62
N ARG A 102 7.01 -2.34 13.95
CA ARG A 102 6.20 -2.17 15.16
C ARG A 102 7.05 -2.13 16.43
N GLU A 103 8.03 -3.02 16.54
CA GLU A 103 8.90 -3.10 17.72
C GLU A 103 10.01 -2.05 17.71
N LYS A 104 10.61 -1.79 16.54
CA LYS A 104 11.82 -0.96 16.44
C LYS A 104 11.55 0.51 16.15
N TYR A 105 10.44 0.82 15.48
CA TYR A 105 10.05 2.15 15.00
C TYR A 105 8.53 2.37 15.11
N PRO A 106 7.98 2.43 16.34
CA PRO A 106 6.53 2.49 16.56
C PRO A 106 5.86 3.71 15.90
N ASN A 107 6.57 4.84 15.79
CA ASN A 107 6.05 6.03 15.09
C ASN A 107 5.84 5.79 13.59
N ILE A 108 6.77 5.09 12.93
CA ILE A 108 6.66 4.76 11.51
C ILE A 108 5.51 3.78 11.31
N TYR A 109 5.39 2.78 12.20
CA TYR A 109 4.29 1.82 12.14
C TYR A 109 2.92 2.50 12.32
N LYS A 110 2.78 3.41 13.30
CA LYS A 110 1.56 4.21 13.49
C LYS A 110 1.21 5.03 12.24
N HIS A 111 2.22 5.57 11.56
CA HIS A 111 2.03 6.30 10.31
C HIS A 111 1.51 5.41 9.18
N VAL A 112 1.98 4.15 9.10
CA VAL A 112 1.42 3.16 8.15
C VAL A 112 -0.05 2.88 8.46
N GLU A 113 -0.42 2.70 9.74
CA GLU A 113 -1.81 2.50 10.15
C GLU A 113 -2.68 3.70 9.76
N GLU A 114 -2.23 4.93 10.05
CA GLU A 114 -2.95 6.15 9.68
C GLU A 114 -3.15 6.26 8.16
N ARG A 115 -2.19 5.83 7.35
CA ARG A 115 -2.28 5.83 5.89
C ARG A 115 -3.20 4.73 5.33
N LEU A 116 -3.37 3.61 6.04
CA LEU A 116 -4.35 2.57 5.69
C LEU A 116 -5.79 3.01 6.02
N GLU A 117 -5.96 3.75 7.11
CA GLU A 117 -7.28 4.17 7.61
C GLU A 117 -7.88 5.37 6.88
N THR A 118 -7.07 6.11 6.11
CA THR A 118 -7.42 7.37 5.45
C THR A 118 -7.51 7.25 3.93
N GLY A 119 -8.11 8.25 3.27
CA GLY A 119 -8.17 8.32 1.79
C GLY A 119 -9.19 7.38 1.15
N TRP A 120 -10.24 7.00 1.88
CA TRP A 120 -11.28 6.09 1.41
C TRP A 120 -12.41 6.77 0.64
N GLU A 121 -12.46 8.10 0.57
CA GLU A 121 -13.56 8.88 0.01
C GLU A 121 -13.91 8.45 -1.42
N THR A 122 -12.89 8.21 -2.23
CA THR A 122 -13.06 7.81 -3.63
C THR A 122 -13.54 6.36 -3.76
N THR A 123 -12.98 5.45 -2.98
CA THR A 123 -13.41 4.04 -2.93
C THR A 123 -14.84 3.91 -2.41
N ILE A 124 -15.21 4.69 -1.39
CA ILE A 124 -16.58 4.78 -0.85
C ILE A 124 -17.53 5.24 -1.95
N SER A 125 -17.19 6.34 -2.64
CA SER A 125 -18.00 6.89 -3.73
C SER A 125 -18.21 5.86 -4.86
N LEU A 126 -17.17 5.09 -5.18
CA LEU A 126 -17.24 4.03 -6.20
C LEU A 126 -18.13 2.86 -5.77
N LEU A 127 -18.07 2.45 -4.49
CA LEU A 127 -18.98 1.42 -3.94
C LEU A 127 -20.44 1.90 -3.94
N GLU A 128 -20.69 3.17 -3.60
CA GLU A 128 -22.03 3.79 -3.67
C GLU A 128 -22.56 3.83 -5.09
N GLN A 129 -21.72 4.18 -6.06
CA GLN A 129 -22.06 4.11 -7.47
C GLN A 129 -22.41 2.68 -7.89
N GLY A 130 -21.61 1.68 -7.50
CA GLY A 130 -21.88 0.27 -7.78
C GLY A 130 -23.22 -0.20 -7.21
N MET A 131 -23.60 0.28 -6.02
CA MET A 131 -24.92 0.00 -5.43
C MET A 131 -26.06 0.65 -6.23
N LYS A 132 -25.87 1.90 -6.68
CA LYS A 132 -26.86 2.63 -7.49
C LYS A 132 -27.07 1.98 -8.87
N GLU A 133 -26.01 1.46 -9.47
CA GLU A 133 -26.05 0.74 -10.75
C GLU A 133 -26.58 -0.69 -10.61
N GLY A 134 -26.69 -1.20 -9.38
CA GLY A 134 -27.15 -2.56 -9.10
C GLY A 134 -26.13 -3.66 -9.39
N VAL A 135 -24.85 -3.30 -9.59
CA VAL A 135 -23.74 -4.27 -9.74
C VAL A 135 -23.16 -4.70 -8.39
N ILE A 136 -23.39 -3.91 -7.34
CA ILE A 136 -23.10 -4.22 -5.94
C ILE A 136 -24.42 -4.29 -5.18
N ARG A 137 -24.61 -5.30 -4.33
CA ARG A 137 -25.80 -5.39 -3.47
C ARG A 137 -25.74 -4.33 -2.35
N PRO A 138 -26.86 -3.96 -1.72
CA PRO A 138 -26.82 -3.07 -0.56
C PRO A 138 -25.93 -3.64 0.55
N VAL A 139 -24.90 -2.88 0.93
CA VAL A 139 -23.93 -3.22 1.97
C VAL A 139 -23.71 -2.05 2.92
N LYS A 140 -23.21 -2.34 4.12
CA LYS A 140 -22.73 -1.32 5.06
C LYS A 140 -21.27 -1.03 4.75
N ILE A 141 -21.00 0.06 4.04
CA ILE A 141 -19.63 0.44 3.62
C ILE A 141 -18.63 0.47 4.78
N PRO A 142 -18.96 0.97 6.00
CA PRO A 142 -18.03 0.91 7.13
C PRO A 142 -17.57 -0.51 7.49
N ILE A 143 -18.40 -1.53 7.26
CA ILE A 143 -18.04 -2.93 7.48
C ILE A 143 -17.08 -3.42 6.40
N VAL A 144 -17.33 -3.07 5.13
CA VAL A 144 -16.43 -3.43 4.02
C VAL A 144 -15.05 -2.81 4.21
N LYS A 145 -15.01 -1.51 4.57
CA LYS A 145 -13.79 -0.77 4.92
C LYS A 145 -13.03 -1.47 6.05
N MET A 146 -13.70 -1.69 7.19
CA MET A 146 -13.12 -2.35 8.35
C MET A 146 -12.56 -3.75 8.01
N MET A 147 -13.27 -4.54 7.19
CA MET A 147 -12.81 -5.87 6.80
C MET A 147 -11.53 -5.81 5.96
N LEU A 148 -11.43 -4.89 5.00
CA LEU A 148 -10.21 -4.73 4.21
C LEU A 148 -9.06 -4.23 5.09
N GLU A 149 -9.29 -3.17 5.86
CA GLU A 149 -8.27 -2.60 6.76
C GLU A 149 -7.71 -3.64 7.72
N ALA A 150 -8.58 -4.39 8.40
CA ALA A 150 -8.17 -5.44 9.31
C ALA A 150 -7.39 -6.55 8.60
N ALA A 151 -7.77 -6.94 7.39
CA ALA A 151 -7.03 -7.95 6.63
C ALA A 151 -5.62 -7.48 6.27
N LEU A 152 -5.48 -6.24 5.77
CA LEU A 152 -4.18 -5.66 5.43
C LEU A 152 -3.33 -5.43 6.68
N GLU A 153 -3.91 -4.95 7.78
CA GLU A 153 -3.24 -4.80 9.06
C GLU A 153 -2.70 -6.16 9.55
N GLN A 154 -3.47 -7.25 9.43
CA GLN A 154 -3.01 -8.58 9.80
C GLN A 154 -1.86 -9.09 8.92
N PHE A 155 -1.74 -8.67 7.66
CA PHE A 155 -0.56 -8.97 6.84
C PHE A 155 0.71 -8.35 7.42
N PHE A 156 0.58 -7.22 8.11
CA PHE A 156 1.69 -6.54 8.79
C PHE A 156 1.88 -7.00 10.23
N GLN A 157 0.89 -7.58 10.89
CA GLN A 157 0.96 -7.95 12.32
C GLN A 157 1.31 -9.41 12.60
N ARG A 158 1.15 -10.30 11.62
CA ARG A 158 1.38 -11.74 11.81
C ARG A 158 2.26 -12.28 10.70
N ASP A 159 2.92 -13.38 11.00
CA ASP A 159 3.64 -14.19 10.02
C ASP A 159 2.68 -15.05 9.17
N ILE A 160 1.39 -14.71 9.08
CA ILE A 160 0.39 -15.54 8.40
C ILE A 160 0.73 -15.76 6.92
N LEU A 161 1.17 -14.71 6.23
CA LEU A 161 1.62 -14.83 4.84
C LEU A 161 2.90 -15.68 4.73
N ILE A 162 3.84 -15.47 5.65
CA ILE A 162 5.15 -16.14 5.67
C ILE A 162 5.01 -17.64 5.94
N SER A 163 4.27 -17.98 7.01
CA SER A 163 4.04 -19.33 7.50
C SER A 163 3.27 -20.18 6.50
N ASN A 164 2.49 -19.55 5.60
CA ASN A 164 1.74 -20.22 4.55
C ASN A 164 2.39 -20.08 3.15
N GLY A 165 3.56 -19.44 3.03
CA GLY A 165 4.24 -19.27 1.74
C GLY A 165 3.49 -18.41 0.73
N ILE A 166 2.67 -17.48 1.20
CA ILE A 166 1.82 -16.59 0.39
C ILE A 166 2.56 -15.26 0.19
N SER A 167 2.62 -14.75 -1.04
CA SER A 167 3.16 -13.41 -1.30
C SER A 167 2.17 -12.34 -0.85
N TYR A 168 2.65 -11.11 -0.61
CA TYR A 168 1.73 -10.01 -0.26
C TYR A 168 0.68 -9.77 -1.35
N GLN A 169 1.10 -9.82 -2.62
CA GLN A 169 0.20 -9.62 -3.75
C GLN A 169 -0.86 -10.72 -3.84
N ASP A 170 -0.47 -11.99 -3.72
CA ASP A 170 -1.44 -13.10 -3.75
C ASP A 170 -2.43 -13.01 -2.58
N GLY A 171 -1.95 -12.63 -1.39
CA GLY A 171 -2.80 -12.40 -0.23
C GLY A 171 -3.81 -11.26 -0.44
N LEU A 172 -3.35 -10.14 -1.00
CA LEU A 172 -4.21 -9.00 -1.34
C LEU A 172 -5.26 -9.39 -2.38
N ASP A 173 -4.85 -10.05 -3.45
CA ASP A 173 -5.74 -10.51 -4.53
C ASP A 173 -6.81 -11.46 -4.00
N GLU A 174 -6.46 -12.36 -3.08
CA GLU A 174 -7.41 -13.29 -2.45
C GLU A 174 -8.41 -12.54 -1.55
N VAL A 175 -7.94 -11.62 -0.70
CA VAL A 175 -8.82 -10.79 0.16
C VAL A 175 -9.80 -9.98 -0.69
N VAL A 176 -9.31 -9.33 -1.74
CA VAL A 176 -10.13 -8.55 -2.67
C VAL A 176 -11.14 -9.43 -3.39
N THR A 177 -10.72 -10.62 -3.81
CA THR A 177 -11.62 -11.59 -4.47
C THR A 177 -12.75 -11.99 -3.55
N ILE A 178 -12.45 -12.38 -2.31
CA ILE A 178 -13.45 -12.76 -1.29
C ILE A 178 -14.40 -11.59 -1.00
N LEU A 179 -13.86 -10.38 -0.78
CA LEU A 179 -14.66 -9.20 -0.48
C LEU A 179 -15.60 -8.84 -1.63
N VAL A 180 -15.06 -8.73 -2.85
CA VAL A 180 -15.83 -8.35 -4.04
C VAL A 180 -16.90 -9.39 -4.34
N GLN A 181 -16.56 -10.68 -4.37
CA GLN A 181 -17.55 -11.74 -4.59
C GLN A 181 -18.65 -11.74 -3.52
N GLY A 182 -18.31 -11.42 -2.27
CA GLY A 182 -19.27 -11.30 -1.18
C GLY A 182 -20.24 -10.11 -1.31
N ILE A 183 -19.94 -9.11 -2.14
CA ILE A 183 -20.76 -7.88 -2.28
C ILE A 183 -21.35 -7.67 -3.69
N VAL A 184 -20.92 -8.43 -4.69
CA VAL A 184 -21.53 -8.41 -6.03
C VAL A 184 -23.02 -8.74 -5.92
N ALA A 185 -23.85 -8.05 -6.69
CA ALA A 185 -25.27 -8.38 -6.78
C ALA A 185 -25.45 -9.73 -7.48
N GLU A 186 -26.21 -10.64 -6.86
CA GLU A 186 -26.63 -11.87 -7.55
C GLU A 186 -27.44 -11.48 -8.78
N GLY A 187 -27.07 -12.02 -9.94
CA GLY A 187 -27.79 -11.78 -11.18
C GLY A 187 -29.28 -12.10 -11.00
N LYS A 188 -30.14 -11.16 -11.39
CA LYS A 188 -31.58 -11.45 -11.53
C LYS A 188 -31.82 -12.40 -12.69
#